data_AF-A0A959NNE2-F1
#
_entry.id   AF-A0A959NNE2-F1
#
_cell.length_a   1.000
_cell.length_b   1.000
_cell.length_c   1.000
_cell.angle_alpha   90.00
_cell.angle_beta   90.00
_cell.angle_gamma   90.00
#
_symmetry.space_group_name_H-M   'P 1'
#
loop_
_entity.id
_entity.type
_entity.pdbx_description
1 polymer ?
#
loop_
_entity_poly.entity_id
_entity_poly.type
_entity_poly.pdbx_seq_one_letter_code
_entity_poly.pdbx_strand_id
1 'polypeptide(L)'
;MFENKYQIIRYNTLDKCFQNFGKEYSIEDLLDAVNEVLSDYSSSSIQLRQLRKDIAFMRSSAGYDAPIETIKGDNGFYYRYDDKNFSINKSPLNKTEAEQLKNAVSILQRFQGSPEFEWVNEIAPILNDKFDL
;
A
#
# COMPACT_ATOMS: atom_id res chain seq x y z
N MET A 1 -1.60 17.72 -4.97
CA MET A 1 -2.14 16.36 -4.82
C MET A 1 -1.22 15.38 -5.56
N PHE A 2 -0.10 15.01 -4.92
CA PHE A 2 0.89 14.03 -5.41
C PHE A 2 1.31 13.04 -4.31
N GLU A 3 0.70 13.13 -3.12
CA GLU A 3 1.09 12.36 -1.93
C GLU A 3 0.73 10.88 -2.03
N ASN A 4 -0.35 10.54 -2.74
CA ASN A 4 -0.87 9.17 -2.83
C ASN A 4 0.11 8.23 -3.59
N LYS A 5 0.68 8.67 -4.73
CA LYS A 5 1.64 7.83 -5.50
C LYS A 5 2.88 7.47 -4.67
N TYR A 6 3.48 8.46 -4.01
CA TYR A 6 4.67 8.21 -3.20
C TYR A 6 4.33 7.35 -1.98
N GLN A 7 3.15 7.54 -1.38
CA GLN A 7 2.67 6.70 -0.29
C GLN A 7 2.54 5.22 -0.71
N ILE A 8 1.92 4.95 -1.86
CA ILE A 8 1.80 3.59 -2.40
C ILE A 8 3.18 2.94 -2.62
N ILE A 9 4.14 3.69 -3.15
CA ILE A 9 5.51 3.18 -3.35
C ILE A 9 6.13 2.77 -2.02
N ARG A 10 6.04 3.63 -0.98
CA ARG A 10 6.59 3.31 0.35
C ARG A 10 5.94 2.08 0.96
N TYR A 11 4.61 1.97 0.89
CA TYR A 11 3.88 0.82 1.46
C TYR A 11 4.21 -0.48 0.75
N ASN A 12 4.33 -0.47 -0.58
CA ASN A 12 4.72 -1.65 -1.33
C ASN A 12 6.18 -2.07 -1.09
N THR A 13 7.10 -1.11 -0.90
CA THR A 13 8.48 -1.44 -0.51
C THR A 13 8.50 -2.07 0.88
N LEU A 14 7.80 -1.48 1.84
CA LEU A 14 7.69 -2.01 3.20
C LEU A 14 7.06 -3.41 3.22
N ASP A 15 6.00 -3.63 2.44
CA ASP A 15 5.33 -4.93 2.30
C ASP A 15 6.31 -6.03 1.88
N LYS A 16 7.17 -5.75 0.88
CA LYS A 16 8.21 -6.68 0.43
C LYS A 16 9.27 -6.94 1.51
N CYS A 17 9.69 -5.90 2.23
CA CYS A 17 10.65 -6.05 3.33
C CYS A 17 10.08 -6.94 4.43
N PHE A 18 8.83 -6.71 4.85
CA PHE A 18 8.21 -7.47 5.94
C PHE A 18 7.89 -8.92 5.58
N GLN A 19 7.66 -9.23 4.29
CA GLN A 19 7.51 -10.61 3.79
C GLN A 19 8.81 -11.39 3.71
N ASN A 20 9.96 -10.74 3.80
CA ASN A 20 11.24 -11.40 3.61
C ASN A 20 11.76 -12.00 4.92
N PHE A 21 11.43 -13.27 5.18
CA PHE A 21 11.93 -14.01 6.34
C PHE A 21 13.42 -14.40 6.24
N GLY A 22 14.08 -14.14 5.11
CA GLY A 22 15.50 -14.40 4.89
C GLY A 22 16.42 -13.25 5.28
N LYS A 23 15.89 -12.05 5.56
CA LYS A 23 16.68 -10.89 6.03
C LYS A 23 16.01 -10.24 7.24
N GLU A 24 16.80 -9.96 8.28
CA GLU A 24 16.38 -9.18 9.44
C GLU A 24 16.50 -7.68 9.13
N TYR A 25 15.40 -7.03 8.71
CA TYR A 25 15.41 -5.59 8.41
C TYR A 25 15.32 -4.75 9.68
N SER A 26 16.39 -4.01 10.01
CA SER A 26 16.36 -2.94 11.02
C SER A 26 15.51 -1.75 10.57
N ILE A 27 15.23 -0.80 11.47
CA ILE A 27 14.48 0.40 11.07
C ILE A 27 15.27 1.27 10.09
N GLU A 28 16.61 1.25 10.19
CA GLU A 28 17.52 1.89 9.25
C GLU A 28 17.50 1.19 7.88
N ASP A 29 17.56 -0.14 7.84
CA ASP A 29 17.44 -0.91 6.58
C ASP A 29 16.12 -0.60 5.85
N LEU A 30 15.02 -0.48 6.59
CA LEU A 30 13.72 -0.14 6.01
C LEU A 30 13.71 1.28 5.44
N LEU A 31 14.34 2.23 6.14
CA LEU A 31 14.46 3.60 5.68
C LEU A 31 15.26 3.67 4.37
N ASP A 32 16.38 2.97 4.33
CA ASP A 32 17.26 2.92 3.16
C ASP A 32 16.56 2.24 1.98
N ALA A 33 15.93 1.08 2.19
CA ALA A 33 15.18 0.39 1.15
C ALA A 33 14.05 1.25 0.56
N VAL A 34 13.34 2.01 1.40
CA VAL A 34 12.30 2.92 0.93
C VAL A 34 12.90 4.09 0.14
N ASN A 35 13.97 4.70 0.63
CA ASN A 35 14.61 5.84 -0.02
C ASN A 35 15.31 5.47 -1.33
N GLU A 36 15.88 4.27 -1.42
CA GLU A 36 16.45 3.71 -2.65
C GLU A 36 15.39 3.66 -3.75
N VAL A 37 14.23 3.05 -3.48
CA VAL A 37 13.13 2.97 -4.46
C VAL A 37 12.56 4.35 -4.77
N LEU A 38 12.44 5.25 -3.79
CA LEU A 38 11.94 6.61 -4.03
C LEU A 38 12.86 7.42 -4.93
N SER A 39 14.17 7.15 -4.93
CA SER A 39 15.14 7.91 -5.73
C SER A 39 14.90 7.82 -7.24
N ASP A 40 14.27 6.73 -7.70
CA ASP A 40 13.86 6.55 -9.10
C ASP A 40 12.69 7.45 -9.52
N TYR A 41 11.92 7.97 -8.55
CA TYR A 41 10.71 8.75 -8.79
C TYR A 41 10.79 10.20 -8.30
N SER A 42 11.69 10.49 -7.36
CA SER A 42 11.82 11.79 -6.72
C SER A 42 13.24 12.03 -6.22
N SER A 43 13.68 13.28 -6.25
CA SER A 43 14.90 13.71 -5.55
C SER A 43 14.71 13.85 -4.03
N SER A 44 13.50 13.65 -3.52
CA SER A 44 13.17 13.76 -2.10
C SER A 44 13.15 12.41 -1.41
N SER A 45 13.91 12.28 -0.32
CA SER A 45 13.88 11.14 0.59
C SER A 45 12.93 11.37 1.77
N ILE A 46 12.44 10.28 2.37
CA ILE A 46 11.74 10.35 3.64
C ILE A 46 12.72 10.24 4.82
N GLN A 47 12.28 10.76 5.95
CA GLN A 47 12.99 10.64 7.23
C GLN A 47 12.34 9.55 8.10
N LEU A 48 13.08 9.10 9.11
CA LEU A 48 12.65 8.10 10.09
C LEU A 48 11.29 8.42 10.73
N ARG A 49 10.96 9.69 10.94
CA ARG A 49 9.65 10.13 11.46
C ARG A 49 8.51 9.72 10.53
N GLN A 50 8.68 9.88 9.22
CA GLN A 50 7.66 9.51 8.23
C GLN A 50 7.56 7.99 8.13
N LEU A 51 8.69 7.28 8.09
CA LEU A 51 8.72 5.81 8.10
C LEU A 51 7.94 5.23 9.28
N ARG A 52 8.13 5.76 10.49
CA ARG A 52 7.39 5.32 11.68
C ARG A 52 5.88 5.57 11.57
N LYS A 53 5.47 6.69 10.98
CA LYS A 53 4.05 6.96 10.70
C LYS A 53 3.48 5.97 9.69
N ASP A 54 4.25 5.66 8.65
CA ASP A 54 3.86 4.70 7.62
C ASP A 54 3.64 3.30 8.23
N ILE A 55 4.59 2.81 9.03
CA ILE A 55 4.48 1.52 9.74
C ILE A 55 3.28 1.52 10.72
N ALA A 56 3.08 2.61 11.46
CA ALA A 56 1.95 2.74 12.37
C ALA A 56 0.60 2.72 11.63
N PHE A 57 0.53 3.37 10.46
CA PHE A 57 -0.65 3.33 9.62
C PHE A 57 -0.90 1.93 9.05
N MET A 58 0.15 1.24 8.58
CA MET A 58 0.03 -0.13 8.07
C MET A 58 -0.53 -1.10 9.12
N ARG A 59 -0.12 -0.96 10.39
CA ARG A 59 -0.65 -1.74 11.52
C ARG A 59 -2.11 -1.39 11.88
N SER A 60 -2.58 -0.21 11.51
CA SER A 60 -3.91 0.26 11.93
C SER A 60 -5.02 -0.33 11.06
N SER A 61 -6.21 -0.42 11.63
CA SER A 61 -7.43 -0.84 10.92
C SER A 61 -7.95 0.14 9.88
N ALA A 62 -7.46 1.38 9.92
CA ALA A 62 -7.68 2.35 8.85
C ALA A 62 -6.74 2.15 7.65
N GLY A 63 -5.64 1.42 7.86
CA GLY A 63 -4.68 1.05 6.82
C GLY A 63 -4.92 -0.36 6.33
N TYR A 64 -4.10 -1.31 6.78
CA TYR A 64 -4.06 -2.67 6.24
C TYR A 64 -4.26 -3.76 7.30
N ASP A 65 -4.42 -3.39 8.58
CA ASP A 65 -4.35 -4.35 9.71
C ASP A 65 -3.13 -5.28 9.59
N ALA A 66 -2.01 -4.74 9.08
CA ALA A 66 -0.85 -5.52 8.75
C ALA A 66 -0.19 -6.06 10.02
N PRO A 67 0.05 -7.38 10.13
CA PRO A 67 0.50 -7.97 11.36
C PRO A 67 2.03 -7.90 11.48
N ILE A 68 2.53 -6.65 11.56
CA ILE A 68 3.96 -6.34 11.62
C ILE A 68 4.46 -6.52 13.05
N GLU A 69 5.36 -7.47 13.27
CA GLU A 69 6.05 -7.70 14.53
C GLU A 69 7.36 -6.90 14.61
N THR A 70 7.79 -6.64 15.85
CA THR A 70 9.12 -6.10 16.14
C THR A 70 9.84 -7.11 17.02
N ILE A 71 10.93 -7.69 16.50
CA ILE A 71 11.61 -8.84 17.10
C ILE A 71 13.03 -8.42 17.49
N LYS A 72 13.51 -8.89 18.64
CA LYS A 72 14.89 -8.68 19.08
C LYS A 72 15.78 -9.76 18.44
N GLY A 73 16.67 -9.36 17.53
CA GLY A 73 17.74 -10.18 16.97
C GLY A 73 19.09 -9.87 17.59
N ASP A 74 20.14 -10.46 17.02
CA ASP A 74 21.52 -10.34 17.52
C ASP A 74 22.08 -8.91 17.34
N ASN A 75 21.65 -8.21 16.28
CA ASN A 75 22.12 -6.87 15.93
C ASN A 75 21.11 -5.76 16.25
N GLY A 76 20.15 -6.03 17.14
CA GLY A 76 19.12 -5.08 17.53
C GLY A 76 17.71 -5.53 17.13
N PHE A 77 16.80 -4.58 16.99
CA PHE A 77 15.41 -4.89 16.62
C PHE A 77 15.23 -4.90 15.12
N TYR A 78 14.50 -5.89 14.61
CA TYR A 78 14.08 -5.98 13.23
C TYR A 78 12.56 -6.15 13.11
N TYR A 79 12.06 -5.97 11.90
CA TYR A 79 10.63 -5.96 11.59
C TYR A 79 10.30 -6.96 10.50
N ARG A 80 9.19 -7.69 10.67
CA ARG A 80 8.62 -8.60 9.66
C ARG A 80 7.14 -8.83 9.93
N TYR A 81 6.44 -9.50 9.02
CA TYR A 81 5.11 -10.02 9.31
C TYR A 81 5.17 -11.25 10.22
N ASP A 82 4.13 -11.47 11.02
CA ASP A 82 3.92 -12.74 11.75
C ASP A 82 3.55 -13.89 10.79
N ASP A 83 2.73 -13.59 9.78
CA ASP A 83 2.23 -14.51 8.76
C ASP A 83 3.05 -14.38 7.47
N LYS A 84 3.69 -15.49 7.09
CA LYS A 84 4.47 -15.63 5.86
C LYS A 84 3.66 -15.44 4.58
N ASN A 85 2.34 -15.64 4.65
CA ASN A 85 1.47 -15.54 3.49
C ASN A 85 0.85 -14.14 3.32
N PHE A 86 0.91 -13.30 4.36
CA PHE A 86 0.36 -11.96 4.36
C PHE A 86 1.05 -11.06 3.33
N SER A 87 0.25 -10.21 2.68
CA SER A 87 0.70 -9.09 1.87
C SER A 87 -0.43 -8.08 1.82
N ILE A 88 -0.11 -6.79 1.88
CA ILE A 88 -1.12 -5.74 1.69
C ILE A 88 -1.82 -5.83 0.32
N ASN A 89 -1.17 -6.47 -0.67
CA ASN A 89 -1.69 -6.66 -2.02
C ASN A 89 -2.54 -7.93 -2.20
N LYS A 90 -2.58 -8.81 -1.19
CA LYS A 90 -3.40 -10.03 -1.20
C LYS A 90 -4.69 -9.88 -0.38
N SER A 91 -4.78 -8.83 0.44
CA SER A 91 -5.99 -8.52 1.19
C SER A 91 -7.09 -7.97 0.27
N PRO A 92 -8.38 -8.19 0.62
CA PRO A 92 -9.48 -7.43 0.03
C PRO A 92 -9.21 -5.92 0.16
N LEU A 93 -9.76 -5.11 -0.77
CA LEU A 93 -9.61 -3.64 -0.72
C LEU A 93 -9.96 -3.14 0.69
N ASN A 94 -9.09 -2.29 1.25
CA ASN A 94 -9.44 -1.60 2.50
C ASN A 94 -10.50 -0.52 2.22
N LYS A 95 -11.11 0.03 3.28
CA LYS A 95 -12.18 1.04 3.15
C LYS A 95 -11.76 2.25 2.30
N THR A 96 -10.53 2.71 2.50
CA THR A 96 -9.98 3.87 1.76
C THR A 96 -9.84 3.56 0.27
N GLU A 97 -9.35 2.37 -0.07
CA GLU A 97 -9.19 1.92 -1.45
C GLU A 97 -10.54 1.67 -2.13
N ALA A 98 -11.50 1.10 -1.41
CA ALA A 98 -12.88 0.91 -1.87
C ALA A 98 -13.54 2.26 -2.19
N GLU A 99 -13.40 3.26 -1.31
CA GLU A 99 -13.89 4.62 -1.55
C GLU A 99 -13.20 5.28 -2.75
N GLN A 100 -11.89 5.12 -2.90
CA GLN A 100 -11.15 5.65 -4.05
C GLN A 100 -11.61 5.00 -5.36
N LEU A 101 -11.82 3.69 -5.36
CA LEU A 101 -12.32 2.95 -6.52
C LEU A 101 -13.76 3.39 -6.86
N LYS A 102 -14.64 3.51 -5.86
CA LYS A 102 -16.01 4.01 -6.05
C LYS A 102 -16.06 5.41 -6.66
N ASN A 103 -15.18 6.30 -6.19
CA ASN A 103 -15.03 7.63 -6.76
C ASN A 103 -14.52 7.59 -8.21
N ALA A 104 -13.53 6.73 -8.51
CA ALA A 104 -13.03 6.56 -9.87
C ALA A 104 -14.11 6.02 -10.82
N VAL A 105 -14.88 5.01 -10.40
CA VAL A 105 -16.02 4.47 -11.16
C VAL A 105 -17.07 5.55 -11.40
N SER A 106 -17.38 6.36 -10.38
CA SER A 106 -18.34 7.47 -10.50
C SER A 106 -17.89 8.54 -11.49
N ILE A 107 -16.58 8.79 -11.60
CA ILE A 107 -16.01 9.70 -12.61
C ILE A 107 -16.15 9.09 -14.01
N LEU A 108 -15.83 7.81 -14.17
CA LEU A 108 -15.97 7.10 -15.46
C LEU A 108 -17.42 7.05 -15.94
N GLN A 109 -18.37 6.90 -15.03
CA GLN A 109 -19.80 6.90 -15.34
C GLN A 109 -20.29 8.23 -15.94
N ARG A 110 -19.61 9.36 -15.70
CA ARG A 110 -19.96 10.65 -16.33
C ARG A 110 -19.73 10.66 -17.85
N PHE A 111 -18.94 9.74 -18.36
CA PHE A 111 -18.69 9.58 -19.80
C PHE A 111 -19.63 8.57 -20.46
N GLN A 112 -20.60 8.01 -19.71
CA GLN A 112 -21.63 7.14 -20.27
C GLN A 112 -22.42 7.84 -21.38
N GLY A 113 -22.62 7.14 -22.49
CA GLY A 113 -23.31 7.65 -23.68
C GLY A 113 -22.38 8.17 -24.78
N SER A 114 -21.07 8.28 -24.52
CA SER A 114 -20.07 8.49 -25.57
C SER A 114 -19.69 7.14 -26.19
N PRO A 115 -19.66 7.00 -27.54
CA PRO A 115 -19.30 5.75 -28.21
C PRO A 115 -17.94 5.17 -27.78
N GLU A 116 -17.00 6.02 -27.40
CA GLU A 116 -15.64 5.66 -26.98
C GLU A 116 -15.57 5.06 -25.57
N PHE A 117 -16.63 5.20 -24.77
CA PHE A 117 -16.67 4.80 -23.37
C PHE A 117 -17.73 3.72 -23.08
N GLU A 118 -18.25 3.04 -24.11
CA GLU A 118 -19.21 1.93 -23.93
C GLU A 118 -18.68 0.81 -23.03
N TRP A 119 -17.36 0.56 -23.05
CA TRP A 119 -16.70 -0.41 -22.17
C TRP A 119 -16.91 -0.14 -20.67
N VAL A 120 -17.17 1.12 -20.28
CA VAL A 120 -17.45 1.48 -18.87
C VAL A 120 -18.77 0.86 -18.40
N ASN A 121 -19.74 0.69 -19.30
CA ASN A 121 -21.03 0.08 -18.98
C ASN A 121 -20.90 -1.40 -18.63
N GLU A 122 -19.89 -2.09 -19.17
CA GLU A 122 -19.62 -3.50 -18.89
C GLU A 122 -18.78 -3.68 -17.62
N ILE A 123 -17.85 -2.76 -17.35
CA ILE A 123 -16.91 -2.87 -16.22
C ILE A 123 -17.53 -2.38 -14.91
N ALA A 124 -18.34 -1.32 -14.92
CA ALA A 124 -18.92 -0.76 -13.69
C ALA A 124 -19.76 -1.78 -12.87
N PRO A 125 -20.63 -2.61 -13.48
CA PRO A 125 -21.37 -3.64 -12.75
C PRO A 125 -20.46 -4.69 -12.11
N ILE A 126 -19.40 -5.12 -12.83
CA ILE A 126 -18.44 -6.11 -12.34
C ILE A 126 -17.68 -5.57 -11.12
N LEU A 127 -17.31 -4.29 -11.16
CA LEU A 127 -16.62 -3.64 -10.05
C LEU A 127 -17.53 -3.49 -8.83
N ASN A 128 -18.79 -3.10 -9.02
CA ASN A 128 -19.75 -3.02 -7.91
C ASN A 128 -20.03 -4.39 -7.28
N ASP A 129 -20.19 -5.43 -8.10
CA ASP A 129 -20.46 -6.80 -7.63
C ASP A 129 -19.27 -7.42 -6.89
N LYS A 130 -18.04 -7.26 -7.41
CA LYS A 130 -16.84 -7.86 -6.79
C LYS A 130 -16.39 -7.17 -5.51
N PHE A 131 -16.73 -5.90 -5.31
CA PHE A 131 -16.21 -5.09 -4.22
C PHE A 131 -17.30 -4.50 -3.31
N ASP A 132 -18.57 -4.90 -3.52
CA ASP A 132 -19.73 -4.52 -2.70
C ASP A 132 -19.85 -2.98 -2.51
N LEU A 133 -19.63 -2.24 -3.62
CA LEU A 133 -19.51 -0.77 -3.65
C LEU A 133 -20.85 -0.02 -3.75
#